data_AF-A0A8J8Q434-F1
#
_entry.id   AF-A0A8J8Q434-F1
#
_cell.length_a   1.000
_cell.length_b   1.000
_cell.length_c   1.000
_cell.angle_alpha   90.00
_cell.angle_beta   90.00
_cell.angle_gamma   90.00
#
_symmetry.space_group_name_H-M   'P 1'
#
loop_
_entity.id
_entity.type
_entity.pdbx_description
1 polymer ?
#
loop_
_entity_poly.entity_id
_entity_poly.type
_entity_poly.pdbx_seq_one_letter_code
_entity_poly.pdbx_strand_id
1 'polypeptide(L)'
;MSDERPDAGDESDALTVELSDRFLEAAARWGESRVMTESAAVEAKVEQALLEIEHLVSGAVDVEFELGEEETTVYYEPSDGLAAFLEAQGAETGLEPGRVLKLHVELFARAFLDEDTQRPDDRP
;
A
#
# COMPACT_ATOMS: atom_id res chain seq x y z
N MET A 1 -16.00 -37.26 22.48
CA MET A 1 -15.49 -35.90 22.74
C MET A 1 -15.19 -35.34 21.39
N SER A 2 -16.11 -34.54 20.85
CA SER A 2 -15.91 -33.85 19.58
C SER A 2 -14.86 -32.78 19.81
N ASP A 3 -13.75 -32.91 19.10
CA ASP A 3 -12.69 -31.90 19.07
C ASP A 3 -13.19 -30.79 18.14
N GLU A 4 -13.89 -29.83 18.71
CA GLU A 4 -14.27 -28.61 18.04
C GLU A 4 -13.00 -27.77 17.94
N ARG A 5 -12.32 -27.85 16.79
CA ARG A 5 -11.26 -26.91 16.47
C ARG A 5 -11.86 -25.51 16.47
N PRO A 6 -11.20 -24.52 17.09
CA PRO A 6 -11.66 -23.14 17.01
C PRO A 6 -11.71 -22.73 15.54
N ASP A 7 -12.85 -22.14 15.19
CA ASP A 7 -13.11 -21.43 13.94
C ASP A 7 -11.96 -20.43 13.70
N ALA A 8 -11.14 -20.71 12.68
CA ALA A 8 -10.18 -19.75 12.17
C ALA A 8 -10.99 -18.70 11.41
N GLY A 9 -11.53 -17.73 12.15
CA GLY A 9 -12.10 -16.54 11.55
C GLY A 9 -11.04 -15.89 10.68
N ASP A 10 -11.32 -15.91 9.37
CA ASP A 10 -10.73 -15.15 8.28
C ASP A 10 -9.29 -14.62 8.49
N GLU A 11 -8.30 -15.50 8.30
CA GLU A 11 -6.96 -15.07 7.87
C GLU A 11 -6.88 -15.09 6.32
N SER A 12 -8.03 -15.10 5.61
CA SER A 12 -8.10 -15.34 4.16
C SER A 12 -8.06 -14.07 3.31
N ASP A 13 -8.42 -12.91 3.87
CA ASP A 13 -8.54 -11.67 3.08
C ASP A 13 -7.32 -10.74 3.17
N ALA A 14 -6.42 -10.95 4.14
CA ALA A 14 -5.21 -10.15 4.30
C ALA A 14 -4.17 -10.49 3.20
N LEU A 15 -3.76 -9.47 2.45
CA LEU A 15 -2.75 -9.55 1.41
C LEU A 15 -1.36 -9.21 1.97
N THR A 16 -0.35 -9.98 1.55
CA THR A 16 1.06 -9.67 1.80
C THR A 16 1.72 -9.05 0.57
N VAL A 17 2.38 -7.90 0.76
CA VAL A 17 3.12 -7.19 -0.29
C VAL A 17 4.57 -6.99 0.13
N GLU A 18 5.48 -7.60 -0.60
CA GLU A 18 6.92 -7.34 -0.49
C GLU A 18 7.27 -6.05 -1.24
N LEU A 19 7.79 -5.03 -0.58
CA LEU A 19 8.30 -3.81 -1.19
C LEU A 19 9.59 -4.11 -1.96
N SER A 20 9.78 -3.47 -3.11
CA SER A 20 11.04 -3.57 -3.85
C SER A 20 12.09 -2.60 -3.34
N ASP A 21 13.36 -2.89 -3.62
CA ASP A 21 14.48 -1.96 -3.41
C ASP A 21 14.21 -0.58 -4.03
N ARG A 22 13.51 -0.54 -5.17
CA ARG A 22 13.15 0.72 -5.84
C ARG A 22 12.17 1.53 -5.01
N PHE A 23 11.21 0.88 -4.36
CA PHE A 23 10.25 1.54 -3.47
C PHE A 23 10.97 2.09 -2.24
N LEU A 24 11.80 1.26 -1.60
CA LEU A 24 12.57 1.62 -0.41
C LEU A 24 13.53 2.78 -0.69
N GLU A 25 14.26 2.75 -1.81
CA GLU A 25 15.14 3.86 -2.23
C GLU A 25 14.36 5.16 -2.44
N ALA A 26 13.17 5.07 -3.04
CA ALA A 26 12.33 6.25 -3.27
C ALA A 26 11.78 6.81 -1.96
N ALA A 27 11.37 5.96 -1.03
CA ALA A 27 10.95 6.34 0.31
C ALA A 27 12.10 7.00 1.09
N ALA A 28 13.29 6.40 1.11
CA ALA A 28 14.47 6.95 1.76
C ALA A 28 14.83 8.36 1.24
N ARG A 29 14.85 8.54 -0.09
CA ARG A 29 15.12 9.85 -0.70
C ARG A 29 14.05 10.90 -0.36
N TRP A 30 12.79 10.50 -0.34
CA TRP A 30 11.68 11.38 0.04
C TRP A 30 11.72 11.76 1.52
N GLY A 31 12.09 10.81 2.38
CA GLY A 31 12.29 11.02 3.81
C GLY A 31 13.46 11.94 4.11
N GLU A 32 14.58 11.79 3.39
CA GLU A 32 15.76 12.66 3.52
C GLU A 32 15.41 14.13 3.26
N SER A 33 14.65 14.43 2.21
CA SER A 33 14.25 15.81 1.89
C SER A 33 13.27 16.42 2.92
N ARG A 34 12.66 15.58 3.76
CA ARG A 34 11.68 15.97 4.80
C ARG A 34 12.18 15.77 6.22
N VAL A 35 13.45 15.37 6.40
CA VAL A 35 14.07 15.10 7.72
C VAL A 35 13.27 14.04 8.50
N MET A 36 12.86 12.97 7.82
CA MET A 36 12.18 11.81 8.42
C MET A 36 13.15 10.65 8.64
N THR A 37 12.80 9.73 9.55
CA THR A 37 13.48 8.43 9.63
C THR A 37 13.10 7.58 8.41
N GLU A 38 13.94 6.61 8.07
CA GLU A 38 13.68 5.68 6.97
C GLU A 38 12.35 4.94 7.16
N SER A 39 12.15 4.37 8.35
CA SER A 39 10.91 3.72 8.79
C SER A 39 9.67 4.58 8.58
N ALA A 40 9.68 5.82 9.08
CA ALA A 40 8.54 6.72 8.94
C ALA A 40 8.32 7.14 7.47
N ALA A 41 9.38 7.19 6.66
CA ALA A 41 9.26 7.49 5.24
C ALA A 41 8.66 6.32 4.46
N VAL A 42 9.03 5.08 4.80
CA VAL A 42 8.43 3.87 4.22
C VAL A 42 6.96 3.78 4.60
N GLU A 43 6.63 3.89 5.88
CA GLU A 43 5.25 3.88 6.39
C GLU A 43 4.39 4.92 5.67
N ALA A 44 4.82 6.19 5.66
CA ALA A 44 4.07 7.25 4.99
C ALA A 44 3.90 7.01 3.47
N LYS A 45 4.89 6.40 2.80
CA LYS A 45 4.78 6.09 1.37
C LYS A 45 3.84 4.93 1.09
N VAL A 46 3.85 3.91 1.94
CA VAL A 46 2.91 2.80 1.85
C VAL A 46 1.50 3.31 2.10
N GLU A 47 1.28 4.09 3.16
CA GLU A 47 0.01 4.72 3.48
C GLU A 47 -0.52 5.55 2.29
N GLN A 48 0.31 6.44 1.74
CA GLN A 48 -0.06 7.23 0.57
C GLN A 48 -0.44 6.36 -0.63
N ALA A 49 0.33 5.31 -0.92
CA ALA A 49 0.05 4.45 -2.06
C ALA A 49 -1.28 3.69 -1.86
N LEU A 50 -1.48 3.08 -0.69
CA LEU A 50 -2.69 2.31 -0.38
C LEU A 50 -3.92 3.21 -0.36
N LEU A 51 -3.85 4.37 0.29
CA LEU A 51 -4.95 5.32 0.35
C LEU A 51 -5.39 5.78 -1.04
N GLU A 52 -4.45 6.06 -1.94
CA GLU A 52 -4.78 6.51 -3.29
C GLU A 52 -5.38 5.37 -4.13
N ILE A 53 -4.89 4.14 -3.99
CA ILE A 53 -5.47 2.97 -4.65
C ILE A 53 -6.91 2.75 -4.18
N GLU A 54 -7.12 2.76 -2.86
CA GLU A 54 -8.43 2.62 -2.24
C GLU A 54 -9.38 3.74 -2.66
N HIS A 55 -8.93 4.99 -2.59
CA HIS A 55 -9.73 6.13 -2.99
C HIS A 55 -10.21 6.02 -4.45
N LEU A 56 -9.33 5.57 -5.36
CA LEU A 56 -9.65 5.43 -6.78
C LEU A 56 -10.62 4.28 -7.07
N VAL A 57 -10.59 3.20 -6.29
CA VAL A 57 -11.37 1.98 -6.54
C VAL A 57 -12.65 1.94 -5.71
N SER A 58 -12.56 2.18 -4.41
CA SER A 58 -13.65 2.03 -3.44
C SER A 58 -14.18 3.38 -2.93
N GLY A 59 -13.39 4.46 -3.08
CA GLY A 59 -13.71 5.78 -2.54
C GLY A 59 -13.40 5.92 -1.05
N ALA A 60 -12.67 4.98 -0.45
CA ALA A 60 -12.21 5.11 0.93
C ALA A 60 -11.30 6.33 1.13
N VAL A 61 -11.21 6.77 2.39
CA VAL A 61 -10.51 7.99 2.81
C VAL A 61 -9.51 7.74 3.94
N ASP A 62 -9.42 6.50 4.40
CA ASP A 62 -8.46 5.98 5.36
C ASP A 62 -8.04 4.57 4.95
N VAL A 63 -6.89 4.14 5.46
CA VAL A 63 -6.35 2.79 5.30
C VAL A 63 -5.65 2.39 6.58
N GLU A 64 -5.72 1.10 6.91
CA GLU A 64 -4.98 0.50 8.01
C GLU A 64 -4.11 -0.63 7.45
N PHE A 65 -2.84 -0.69 7.85
CA PHE A 65 -1.90 -1.71 7.41
C PHE A 65 -0.84 -1.94 8.48
N GLU A 66 -0.13 -3.06 8.37
CA GLU A 66 1.01 -3.37 9.23
C GLU A 66 2.29 -3.55 8.41
N LEU A 67 3.42 -3.13 8.97
CA LEU A 67 4.75 -3.40 8.43
C LEU A 67 5.40 -4.55 9.20
N GLY A 68 6.08 -5.45 8.49
CA GLY A 68 6.93 -6.47 9.08
C GLY A 68 8.14 -5.87 9.81
N GLU A 69 8.86 -6.69 10.58
CA GLU A 69 9.99 -6.25 11.42
C GLU A 69 11.11 -5.51 10.66
N GLU A 70 11.31 -5.87 9.39
CA GLU A 70 12.31 -5.23 8.51
C GLU A 70 11.72 -4.10 7.63
N GLU A 71 10.42 -3.80 7.78
CA GLU A 71 9.72 -2.76 7.02
C GLU A 71 9.74 -2.96 5.50
N THR A 72 10.01 -4.19 5.07
CA THR A 72 10.03 -4.63 3.67
C THR A 72 8.76 -5.37 3.25
N THR A 73 7.95 -5.77 4.22
CA THR A 73 6.70 -6.50 4.02
C THR A 73 5.53 -5.69 4.55
N VAL A 74 4.49 -5.53 3.75
CA VAL A 74 3.21 -4.91 4.13
C VAL A 74 2.16 -6.00 4.28
N TYR A 75 1.43 -5.99 5.38
CA TYR A 75 0.21 -6.77 5.58
C TYR A 75 -0.98 -5.84 5.49
N TYR A 76 -1.92 -6.16 4.62
CA TYR A 76 -2.99 -5.24 4.26
C TYR A 76 -4.29 -5.96 3.95
N GLU A 77 -5.36 -5.54 4.62
CA GLU A 77 -6.72 -5.99 4.34
C GLU A 77 -7.41 -4.93 3.46
N PRO A 78 -7.64 -5.22 2.16
CA PRO A 78 -8.32 -4.28 1.27
C PRO A 78 -9.82 -4.19 1.61
N SER A 79 -10.43 -3.06 1.28
CA SER A 79 -11.90 -2.96 1.27
C SER A 79 -12.52 -3.97 0.30
N ASP A 80 -13.79 -4.35 0.51
CA ASP A 80 -14.53 -5.25 -0.40
C ASP A 80 -14.44 -4.80 -1.88
N GLY A 81 -14.48 -3.48 -2.10
CA GLY A 81 -14.39 -2.90 -3.44
C GLY A 81 -13.02 -3.10 -4.08
N LEU A 82 -11.95 -2.88 -3.30
CA LEU A 82 -10.60 -3.12 -3.79
C LEU A 82 -10.29 -4.61 -3.92
N ALA A 83 -10.73 -5.45 -2.99
CA ALA A 83 -10.60 -6.91 -3.06
C ALA A 83 -11.19 -7.45 -4.38
N ALA A 84 -12.45 -7.10 -4.67
CA ALA A 84 -13.13 -7.52 -5.90
C ALA A 84 -12.43 -7.02 -7.17
N PHE A 85 -11.89 -5.79 -7.14
CA PHE A 85 -11.10 -5.25 -8.26
C PHE A 85 -9.80 -6.04 -8.48
N LEU A 86 -9.05 -6.32 -7.41
CA LEU A 86 -7.80 -7.06 -7.47
C LEU A 86 -8.01 -8.50 -7.95
N GLU A 87 -9.08 -9.17 -7.50
CA GLU A 87 -9.47 -10.49 -7.98
C GLU A 87 -9.80 -10.49 -9.47
N ALA A 88 -10.58 -9.51 -9.95
CA ALA A 88 -10.93 -9.41 -11.36
C ALA A 88 -9.69 -9.19 -12.24
N GLN A 89 -8.79 -8.28 -11.84
CA GLN A 89 -7.52 -8.06 -12.54
C GLN A 89 -6.60 -9.29 -12.47
N GLY A 90 -6.59 -9.98 -11.33
CA GLY A 90 -5.86 -11.24 -11.16
C GLY A 90 -6.33 -12.32 -12.13
N ALA A 91 -7.65 -12.50 -12.25
CA ALA A 91 -8.24 -13.45 -13.18
C ALA A 91 -7.93 -13.14 -14.66
N GLU A 92 -7.90 -11.86 -15.03
CA GLU A 92 -7.56 -11.42 -16.39
C GLU A 92 -6.07 -11.61 -16.74
N THR A 93 -5.19 -11.43 -15.76
CA THR A 93 -3.72 -11.43 -15.97
C THR A 93 -3.04 -12.74 -15.57
N GLY A 94 -3.73 -13.61 -14.84
CA GLY A 94 -3.16 -14.81 -14.22
C GLY A 94 -2.24 -14.51 -13.04
N LEU A 95 -2.42 -13.36 -12.37
CA LEU A 95 -1.66 -12.96 -11.18
C LEU A 95 -2.53 -13.10 -9.92
N GLU A 96 -1.89 -13.42 -8.80
CA GLU A 96 -2.56 -13.40 -7.50
C GLU A 96 -2.89 -11.94 -7.07
N PRO A 97 -3.99 -11.69 -6.34
CA PRO A 97 -4.40 -10.34 -5.91
C PRO A 97 -3.28 -9.54 -5.22
N GLY A 98 -2.55 -10.14 -4.29
CA GLY A 98 -1.41 -9.49 -3.61
C GLY A 98 -0.29 -9.08 -4.58
N ARG A 99 -0.09 -9.84 -5.67
CA ARG A 99 0.87 -9.47 -6.72
C ARG A 99 0.36 -8.30 -7.56
N VAL A 100 -0.94 -8.26 -7.85
CA VAL A 100 -1.57 -7.12 -8.53
C VAL A 100 -1.46 -5.87 -7.66
N LEU A 101 -1.78 -5.97 -6.37
CA LEU A 101 -1.66 -4.86 -5.43
C LEU A 101 -0.21 -4.35 -5.35
N LYS A 102 0.78 -5.25 -5.24
CA LYS A 102 2.19 -4.88 -5.29
C LYS A 102 2.52 -4.02 -6.50
N LEU A 103 2.06 -4.41 -7.70
CA LEU A 103 2.33 -3.63 -8.91
C LEU A 103 1.74 -2.21 -8.81
N HIS A 104 0.56 -2.06 -8.23
CA HIS A 104 -0.06 -0.74 -8.02
C HIS A 104 0.72 0.08 -6.98
N VAL A 105 1.07 -0.49 -5.83
CA VAL A 105 1.89 0.18 -4.80
C VAL A 105 3.22 0.66 -5.38
N GLU A 106 3.86 -0.17 -6.21
CA GLU A 106 5.14 0.15 -6.88
C GLU A 106 5.01 1.27 -7.92
N LEU A 107 3.85 1.44 -8.58
CA LEU A 107 3.60 2.58 -9.45
C LEU A 107 3.63 3.90 -8.67
N PHE A 108 3.16 3.89 -7.43
CA PHE A 108 3.14 5.07 -6.56
C PHE A 108 4.48 5.37 -5.88
N ALA A 109 5.48 4.48 -5.96
CA ALA A 109 6.80 4.66 -5.35
C ALA A 109 7.44 6.04 -5.62
N ARG A 110 7.19 6.61 -6.81
CA ARG A 110 7.74 7.92 -7.22
C ARG A 110 6.69 8.98 -7.51
N ALA A 111 5.40 8.66 -7.39
CA ALA A 111 4.30 9.52 -7.84
C ALA A 111 4.19 10.82 -7.02
N PHE A 112 4.73 10.87 -5.81
CA PHE A 112 4.61 12.01 -4.89
C PHE A 112 5.94 12.66 -4.53
N LEU A 113 6.91 12.66 -5.47
CA LEU A 113 8.27 13.05 -5.12
C LEU A 113 8.47 14.56 -4.95
N ASP A 114 7.98 15.48 -5.80
CA ASP A 114 8.34 16.91 -5.60
C ASP A 114 7.48 18.02 -6.27
N GLU A 115 6.38 17.76 -7.01
CA GLU A 115 5.75 18.84 -7.83
C GLU A 115 4.39 19.39 -7.38
N ASP A 116 3.61 18.71 -6.54
CA ASP A 116 2.27 19.20 -6.14
C ASP A 116 2.24 20.18 -4.95
N THR A 117 3.41 20.50 -4.38
CA THR A 117 3.53 21.53 -3.33
C THR A 117 3.78 22.94 -3.88
N GLN A 118 3.84 23.13 -5.20
CA GLN A 118 3.81 24.49 -5.78
C GLN A 118 2.40 25.08 -5.66
N ARG A 119 2.12 25.67 -4.49
CA ARG A 119 1.07 26.68 -4.34
C ARG A 119 1.24 27.71 -5.48
N PRO A 120 0.16 28.16 -6.15
CA PRO A 120 0.26 29.24 -7.12
C PRO A 120 1.02 30.41 -6.52
N ASP A 121 1.96 30.98 -7.28
CA ASP A 121 2.75 32.16 -6.90
C ASP A 121 1.78 33.33 -6.66
N ASP A 122 1.39 33.55 -5.39
CA ASP A 122 0.63 34.72 -4.94
C ASP A 122 1.56 35.95 -4.99
N ARG A 123 1.91 36.37 -6.21
CA ARG A 123 2.60 37.63 -6.45
C ARG A 123 1.56 38.76 -6.54
N PRO A 124 1.73 39.86 -5.79
CA PRO A 124 0.80 40.99 -5.76
C PRO A 124 0.81 41.84 -7.04
#